data_AF-A0A9D2PTP3-F1
#
_entry.id   AF-A0A9D2PTP3-F1
#
_cell.length_a   1.000
_cell.length_b   1.000
_cell.length_c   1.000
_cell.angle_alpha   90.00
_cell.angle_beta   90.00
_cell.angle_gamma   90.00
#
_symmetry.space_group_name_H-M   'P 1'
#
loop_
_entity.id
_entity.type
_entity.pdbx_description
1 polymer ?
#
loop_
_entity_poly.entity_id
_entity_poly.type
_entity_poly.pdbx_seq_one_letter_code
_entity_poly.pdbx_strand_id
1 'polypeptide(L)'
;MYTGTCRCLKCGREYDSEEMFEGCPACKSEDFVSNITPVYQLPKTDGKKETGAGVIEPVKAWGSVASSMSTVMGTYHSLYTLKKSNGLAVSLSDNQEICQAQKELAQKEGVFCESASATTLAGLRRLRAEGAIKEGERVILLITASGVKDTAVTASYLGEIPEVGGELSQVAKVLRDVYGVTVG
;
A
#
# COMPACT_ATOMS: atom_id res chain seq x y z
N MET A 1 -15.52 -2.16 17.37
CA MET A 1 -16.31 -2.65 16.23
C MET A 1 -17.02 -1.48 15.57
N TYR A 2 -16.97 -1.37 14.24
CA TYR A 2 -17.75 -0.34 13.53
C TYR A 2 -19.24 -0.56 13.74
N THR A 3 -19.98 0.52 13.99
CA THR A 3 -21.40 0.45 14.34
C THR A 3 -22.35 0.51 13.15
N GLY A 4 -21.85 0.84 11.96
CA GLY A 4 -22.70 1.12 10.79
C GLY A 4 -23.20 2.56 10.73
N THR A 5 -22.84 3.39 11.71
CA THR A 5 -23.21 4.82 11.73
C THR A 5 -21.98 5.72 11.58
N CYS A 6 -22.23 6.93 11.10
CA CYS A 6 -21.28 8.02 11.02
C CYS A 6 -21.81 9.19 11.84
N ARG A 7 -20.92 9.92 12.52
CA ARG A 7 -21.24 11.07 13.36
C ARG A 7 -20.63 12.34 12.80
N CYS A 8 -21.41 13.42 12.74
CA CYS A 8 -20.90 14.74 12.41
C CYS A 8 -19.88 15.24 13.44
N LEU A 9 -18.71 15.68 12.98
CA LEU A 9 -17.66 16.24 13.87
C LEU A 9 -18.06 17.57 14.52
N LYS A 10 -19.00 18.32 13.92
CA LYS A 10 -19.47 19.61 14.45
C LYS A 10 -20.69 19.47 15.37
N CYS A 11 -21.78 18.85 14.88
CA CYS A 11 -23.05 18.81 15.63
C CYS A 11 -23.31 17.51 16.37
N GLY A 12 -22.47 16.49 16.19
CA GLY A 12 -22.62 15.19 16.86
C GLY A 12 -23.81 14.34 16.39
N ARG A 13 -24.60 14.80 15.41
CA ARG A 13 -25.70 14.01 14.84
C ARG A 13 -25.15 12.78 14.13
N GLU A 14 -25.80 11.65 14.34
CA GLU A 14 -25.46 10.37 13.73
C GLU A 14 -26.36 10.08 12.52
N TYR A 15 -25.80 9.38 11.54
CA TYR A 15 -26.42 9.01 10.28
C TYR A 15 -25.98 7.60 9.89
N ASP A 16 -26.80 6.88 9.13
CA ASP A 16 -26.41 5.58 8.58
C ASP A 16 -25.35 5.72 7.48
N SER A 17 -24.42 4.77 7.46
CA SER A 17 -23.17 4.90 6.70
C SER A 17 -23.27 4.81 5.18
N GLU A 18 -24.38 4.26 4.67
CA GLU A 18 -24.48 3.88 3.27
C GLU A 18 -24.71 5.08 2.33
N GLU A 19 -24.94 6.28 2.87
CA GLU A 19 -25.47 7.40 2.07
C GLU A 19 -24.54 8.61 1.88
N MET A 20 -23.37 8.72 2.53
CA MET A 20 -22.82 10.06 2.79
C MET A 20 -21.35 10.28 2.39
N PHE A 21 -21.15 10.75 1.16
CA PHE A 21 -19.88 11.36 0.68
C PHE A 21 -19.88 12.90 0.78
N GLU A 22 -21.03 13.52 1.05
CA GLU A 22 -21.21 14.99 1.03
C GLU A 22 -21.12 15.65 2.42
N GLY A 23 -20.64 14.94 3.44
CA GLY A 23 -20.57 15.45 4.81
C GLY A 23 -21.94 15.57 5.49
N CYS A 24 -22.03 16.34 6.58
CA CYS A 24 -23.22 16.39 7.43
C CYS A 24 -24.31 17.32 6.83
N PRO A 25 -25.48 16.79 6.41
CA PRO A 25 -26.54 17.57 5.76
C PRO A 25 -27.14 18.61 6.72
N ALA A 26 -27.21 18.31 8.02
CA ALA A 26 -27.68 19.29 9.01
C ALA A 26 -26.71 20.46 9.25
N CYS A 27 -25.45 20.32 8.86
CA CYS A 27 -24.42 21.35 9.00
C CYS A 27 -24.03 21.98 7.66
N LYS A 28 -24.65 21.52 6.56
CA LYS A 28 -24.37 21.98 5.20
C LYS A 28 -24.93 23.39 5.03
N SER A 29 -24.05 24.31 4.64
CA SER A 29 -24.35 25.64 4.15
C SER A 29 -23.63 25.86 2.81
N GLU A 30 -23.87 26.99 2.16
CA GLU A 30 -23.19 27.39 0.90
C GLU A 30 -21.65 27.32 1.03
N ASP A 31 -21.08 27.82 2.13
CA ASP A 31 -19.62 27.93 2.31
C ASP A 31 -19.00 26.83 3.19
N PHE A 32 -19.81 25.96 3.80
CA PHE A 32 -19.31 25.06 4.82
C PHE A 32 -20.10 23.76 4.90
N VAL A 33 -19.36 22.66 4.95
CA VAL A 33 -19.88 21.33 5.22
C VAL A 33 -19.01 20.71 6.30
N SER A 34 -19.63 20.25 7.38
CA SER A 34 -18.89 19.49 8.40
C SER A 34 -18.63 18.08 7.91
N ASN A 35 -17.38 17.63 8.05
CA ASN A 35 -17.05 16.22 7.89
C ASN A 35 -17.82 15.35 8.89
N ILE A 36 -18.14 14.13 8.46
CA ILE A 36 -18.66 13.06 9.30
C ILE A 36 -17.54 12.04 9.53
N THR A 37 -17.55 11.35 10.66
CA THR A 37 -16.60 10.30 11.01
C THR A 37 -17.35 9.01 11.37
N PRO A 38 -16.89 7.83 10.92
CA PRO A 38 -17.48 6.57 11.35
C PRO A 38 -17.43 6.39 12.88
N VAL A 39 -18.50 5.83 13.45
CA VAL A 39 -18.60 5.55 14.88
C VAL A 39 -18.19 4.11 15.16
N TYR A 40 -17.27 3.96 16.11
CA TYR A 40 -16.74 2.66 16.51
C TYR A 40 -17.04 2.41 17.99
N GLN A 41 -17.59 1.23 18.29
CA GLN A 41 -17.57 0.64 19.62
C GLN A 41 -16.19 0.03 19.89
N LEU A 42 -15.20 0.87 20.15
CA LEU A 42 -13.89 0.38 20.59
C LEU A 42 -14.01 -0.11 22.04
N PRO A 43 -13.24 -1.14 22.44
CA PRO A 43 -13.06 -1.46 23.85
C PRO A 43 -12.68 -0.20 24.66
N LYS A 44 -13.20 -0.09 25.88
CA LYS A 44 -12.87 1.04 26.77
C LYS A 44 -11.45 0.82 27.32
N THR A 45 -10.47 1.43 26.67
CA THR A 45 -9.10 1.48 27.21
C THR A 45 -9.01 2.48 28.37
N ASP A 46 -8.43 2.05 29.48
CA ASP A 46 -8.07 2.85 30.66
C ASP A 46 -6.68 3.53 30.51
N GLY A 47 -6.13 3.53 29.29
CA GLY A 47 -4.76 3.96 29.02
C GLY A 47 -3.69 2.92 29.37
N LYS A 48 -4.08 1.74 29.88
CA LYS A 48 -3.21 0.57 30.03
C LYS A 48 -3.55 -0.47 28.96
N LYS A 49 -2.57 -1.31 28.65
CA LYS A 49 -2.69 -2.37 27.65
C LYS A 49 -3.83 -3.30 28.04
N GLU A 50 -4.90 -3.33 27.26
CA GLU A 50 -5.80 -4.47 27.26
C GLU A 50 -5.02 -5.68 26.73
N THR A 51 -5.25 -6.86 27.31
CA THR A 51 -4.77 -8.15 26.78
C THR A 51 -6.01 -8.97 26.40
N GLY A 52 -6.08 -9.46 25.16
CA GLY A 52 -7.22 -10.23 24.67
C GLY A 52 -7.30 -10.39 23.15
N ALA A 53 -8.10 -11.35 22.69
CA ALA A 53 -8.34 -11.64 21.27
C ALA A 53 -9.09 -10.46 20.60
N GLY A 54 -8.33 -9.53 20.03
CA GLY A 54 -8.86 -8.27 19.52
C GLY A 54 -7.95 -7.07 19.77
N VAL A 55 -6.93 -7.24 20.62
CA VAL A 55 -5.90 -6.23 20.89
C VAL A 55 -4.86 -6.25 19.78
N ILE A 56 -4.54 -5.06 19.25
CA ILE A 56 -3.43 -4.87 18.31
C ILE A 56 -2.21 -4.50 19.13
N GLU A 57 -1.25 -5.41 19.23
CA GLU A 57 0.01 -5.16 19.92
C GLU A 57 1.04 -4.56 18.95
N PRO A 58 1.86 -3.59 19.42
CA PRO A 58 2.97 -3.10 18.62
C PRO A 58 3.94 -4.24 18.28
N VAL A 59 4.36 -4.32 17.02
CA VAL A 59 5.41 -5.23 16.57
C VAL A 59 6.77 -4.54 16.58
N LYS A 60 7.85 -5.32 16.53
CA LYS A 60 9.20 -4.77 16.39
C LYS A 60 9.35 -4.15 15.00
N ALA A 61 9.80 -2.88 14.94
CA ALA A 61 10.18 -2.25 13.68
C ALA A 61 11.31 -3.05 13.01
N TRP A 62 11.26 -3.12 11.68
CA TRP A 62 12.34 -3.69 10.86
C TRP A 62 12.68 -2.74 9.72
N GLY A 63 13.88 -2.88 9.15
CA GLY A 63 14.42 -1.97 8.13
C GLY A 63 13.80 -2.19 6.74
N SER A 64 12.48 -2.07 6.63
CA SER A 64 11.79 -2.21 5.33
C SER A 64 12.08 -1.03 4.42
N VAL A 65 12.25 -1.30 3.12
CA VAL A 65 12.30 -0.26 2.07
C VAL A 65 10.94 0.40 1.83
N ALA A 66 9.84 -0.24 2.24
CA ALA A 66 8.47 0.28 2.12
C ALA A 66 8.12 1.31 3.21
N SER A 67 8.88 2.41 3.26
CA SER A 67 8.86 3.39 4.35
C SER A 67 7.48 3.96 4.69
N SER A 68 6.62 4.19 3.70
CA SER A 68 5.28 4.78 3.90
C SER A 68 4.28 3.84 4.60
N MET A 69 4.61 2.55 4.76
CA MET A 69 3.85 1.59 5.55
C MET A 69 4.67 0.94 6.68
N SER A 70 5.88 1.44 6.98
CA SER A 70 6.75 0.96 8.06
C SER A 70 6.26 1.42 9.45
N THR A 71 5.00 1.13 9.77
CA THR A 71 4.41 1.34 11.10
C THR A 71 4.56 0.08 11.95
N VAL A 72 4.71 0.26 13.25
CA VAL A 72 4.73 -0.84 14.25
C VAL A 72 3.35 -1.23 14.73
N MET A 73 2.30 -0.52 14.30
CA MET A 73 0.94 -0.73 14.79
C MET A 73 -0.06 -0.64 13.63
N GLY A 74 -0.95 -1.64 13.58
CA GLY A 74 -2.12 -1.63 12.70
C GLY A 74 -3.31 -0.91 13.31
N THR A 75 -4.36 -0.69 12.52
CA THR A 75 -5.60 -0.06 13.03
C THR A 75 -6.66 -1.11 13.35
N TYR A 76 -7.54 -0.82 14.32
CA TYR A 76 -8.71 -1.66 14.60
C TYR A 76 -9.60 -1.83 13.36
N HIS A 77 -9.63 -0.83 12.46
CA HIS A 77 -10.36 -0.88 11.19
C HIS A 77 -9.78 -1.94 10.27
N SER A 78 -8.46 -1.97 10.11
CA SER A 78 -7.78 -2.96 9.27
C SER A 78 -8.05 -4.38 9.77
N LEU A 79 -7.95 -4.63 11.09
CA LEU A 79 -8.24 -5.94 11.68
C LEU A 79 -9.72 -6.33 11.52
N TYR A 80 -10.63 -5.39 11.73
CA TYR A 80 -12.06 -5.62 11.56
C TYR A 80 -12.40 -5.96 10.11
N THR A 81 -11.93 -5.15 9.15
CA THR A 81 -12.17 -5.37 7.72
C THR A 81 -11.62 -6.70 7.27
N LEU A 82 -10.41 -7.07 7.70
CA LEU A 82 -9.81 -8.37 7.40
C LEU A 82 -10.69 -9.54 7.89
N LYS A 83 -11.17 -9.48 9.13
CA LYS A 83 -12.07 -10.50 9.70
C LYS A 83 -13.42 -10.53 8.98
N LYS A 84 -14.01 -9.36 8.70
CA LYS A 84 -15.34 -9.24 8.07
C LYS A 84 -15.32 -9.75 6.63
N SER A 85 -14.25 -9.48 5.88
CA SER A 85 -14.10 -9.96 4.51
C SER A 85 -13.66 -11.42 4.41
N ASN A 86 -13.41 -12.09 5.54
CA ASN A 86 -12.71 -13.37 5.59
C ASN A 86 -11.40 -13.34 4.78
N GLY A 87 -10.72 -12.19 4.81
CA GLY A 87 -9.50 -11.93 4.06
C GLY A 87 -8.25 -12.43 4.76
N LEU A 88 -7.13 -12.32 4.05
CA LEU A 88 -5.82 -12.77 4.51
C LEU A 88 -4.82 -11.61 4.57
N ALA A 89 -3.88 -11.70 5.49
CA ALA A 89 -2.73 -10.82 5.57
C ALA A 89 -1.45 -11.66 5.46
N VAL A 90 -0.53 -11.22 4.62
CA VAL A 90 0.77 -11.87 4.40
C VAL A 90 1.87 -10.91 4.82
N SER A 91 2.89 -11.42 5.50
CA SER A 91 4.08 -10.64 5.85
C SER A 91 5.12 -10.76 4.73
N LEU A 92 5.86 -9.68 4.48
CA LEU A 92 7.06 -9.66 3.65
C LEU A 92 8.25 -9.37 4.57
N SER A 93 9.24 -10.26 4.57
CA SER A 93 10.40 -10.20 5.47
C SER A 93 11.70 -9.85 4.75
N ASP A 94 11.66 -9.78 3.42
CA ASP A 94 12.82 -9.52 2.57
C ASP A 94 12.54 -8.32 1.65
N ASN A 95 13.42 -7.32 1.71
CA ASN A 95 13.34 -6.14 0.85
C ASN A 95 13.56 -6.49 -0.63
N GLN A 96 14.30 -7.57 -0.93
CA GLN A 96 14.55 -7.97 -2.32
C GLN A 96 13.26 -8.35 -3.05
N GLU A 97 12.30 -8.97 -2.36
CA GLU A 97 10.99 -9.30 -2.94
C GLU A 97 10.21 -8.05 -3.35
N ILE A 98 10.30 -6.99 -2.53
CA ILE A 98 9.64 -5.71 -2.78
C ILE A 98 10.31 -5.01 -3.98
N CYS A 99 11.65 -4.91 -3.98
CA CYS A 99 12.41 -4.29 -5.06
C CYS A 99 12.19 -5.02 -6.40
N GLN A 100 12.16 -6.36 -6.38
CA GLN A 100 11.93 -7.16 -7.58
C GLN A 100 10.51 -6.97 -8.11
N ALA A 101 9.50 -6.88 -7.22
CA ALA A 101 8.12 -6.58 -7.62
C ALA A 101 8.00 -5.18 -8.25
N GLN A 102 8.63 -4.16 -7.66
CA GLN A 102 8.66 -2.80 -8.20
C GLN A 102 9.30 -2.75 -9.59
N LYS A 103 10.47 -3.39 -9.74
CA LYS A 103 11.18 -3.49 -11.01
C LYS A 103 10.33 -4.16 -12.08
N GLU A 104 9.62 -5.22 -11.71
CA GLU A 104 8.76 -5.96 -12.64
C GLU A 104 7.54 -5.16 -13.10
N LEU A 105 6.85 -4.48 -12.17
CA LEU A 105 5.75 -3.57 -12.52
C LEU A 105 6.21 -2.50 -13.51
N ALA A 106 7.40 -1.93 -13.30
CA ALA A 106 7.95 -0.94 -14.20
C ALA A 106 8.33 -1.54 -15.57
N GLN A 107 9.03 -2.68 -15.60
CA GLN A 107 9.57 -3.27 -16.82
C GLN A 107 8.52 -3.96 -17.70
N LYS A 108 7.51 -4.59 -17.08
CA LYS A 108 6.52 -5.40 -17.81
C LYS A 108 5.19 -4.67 -18.02
N GLU A 109 4.77 -3.87 -17.04
CA GLU A 109 3.47 -3.20 -17.06
C GLU A 109 3.57 -1.68 -17.30
N GLY A 110 4.80 -1.12 -17.33
CA GLY A 110 5.01 0.33 -17.44
C GLY A 110 4.57 1.10 -16.20
N VAL A 111 4.38 0.44 -15.05
CA VAL A 111 3.91 1.05 -13.81
C VAL A 111 5.08 1.26 -12.86
N PHE A 112 5.58 2.49 -12.79
CA PHE A 112 6.61 2.87 -11.82
C PHE A 112 5.97 3.36 -10.50
N CYS A 113 5.82 2.46 -9.53
CA CYS A 113 5.22 2.74 -8.22
C CYS A 113 6.25 2.88 -7.09
N GLU A 114 5.84 3.41 -5.94
CA GLU A 114 6.66 3.41 -4.71
C GLU A 114 6.88 1.99 -4.17
N SER A 115 7.82 1.83 -3.23
CA SER A 115 8.18 0.53 -2.64
C SER A 115 6.99 -0.09 -1.88
N ALA A 116 6.24 0.73 -1.15
CA ALA A 116 5.04 0.32 -0.43
C ALA A 116 3.94 -0.21 -1.37
N SER A 117 3.71 0.44 -2.53
CA SER A 117 2.76 -0.05 -3.53
C SER A 117 3.20 -1.38 -4.14
N ALA A 118 4.50 -1.57 -4.36
CA ALA A 118 5.06 -2.82 -4.90
C ALA A 118 4.85 -4.04 -3.98
N THR A 119 4.63 -3.82 -2.67
CA THR A 119 4.30 -4.91 -1.73
C THR A 119 3.05 -5.68 -2.12
N THR A 120 2.11 -5.06 -2.84
CA THR A 120 0.88 -5.72 -3.29
C THR A 120 1.18 -6.85 -4.28
N LEU A 121 2.10 -6.65 -5.23
CA LEU A 121 2.53 -7.70 -6.16
C LEU A 121 3.41 -8.75 -5.46
N ALA A 122 4.33 -8.32 -4.58
CA ALA A 122 5.14 -9.26 -3.80
C ALA A 122 4.27 -10.17 -2.90
N GLY A 123 3.27 -9.59 -2.22
CA GLY A 123 2.31 -10.32 -1.40
C GLY A 123 1.43 -11.26 -2.23
N LEU A 124 0.96 -10.82 -3.40
CA LEU A 124 0.21 -11.67 -4.34
C LEU A 124 1.03 -12.92 -4.72
N ARG A 125 2.34 -12.78 -4.97
CA ARG A 125 3.20 -13.92 -5.30
C ARG A 125 3.27 -14.95 -4.17
N ARG A 126 3.45 -14.50 -2.93
CA ARG A 126 3.45 -15.40 -1.77
C ARG A 126 2.11 -16.11 -1.62
N LEU A 127 1.02 -15.35 -1.61
CA LEU A 127 -0.34 -15.91 -1.51
C LEU A 127 -0.65 -16.89 -2.66
N ARG A 128 -0.11 -16.64 -3.85
CA ARG A 128 -0.25 -17.55 -4.98
C ARG A 128 0.58 -18.82 -4.81
N ALA A 129 1.82 -18.71 -4.37
CA ALA A 129 2.70 -19.85 -4.10
C ALA A 129 2.15 -20.74 -2.96
N GLU A 130 1.50 -20.13 -1.97
CA GLU A 130 0.83 -20.81 -0.86
C GLU A 130 -0.54 -21.41 -1.24
N GLY A 131 -1.02 -21.17 -2.46
CA GLY A 131 -2.31 -21.68 -2.94
C GLY A 131 -3.54 -20.96 -2.39
N ALA A 132 -3.35 -19.83 -1.68
CA ALA A 132 -4.44 -19.01 -1.17
C ALA A 132 -5.20 -18.26 -2.27
N ILE A 133 -4.51 -17.91 -3.37
CA ILE A 133 -5.10 -17.35 -4.59
C ILE A 133 -4.95 -18.38 -5.71
N LYS A 134 -6.01 -18.65 -6.47
CA LYS A 134 -6.05 -19.73 -7.49
C LYS A 134 -5.91 -19.20 -8.92
N GLU A 135 -5.56 -20.09 -9.85
CA GLU A 135 -5.51 -19.78 -11.28
C GLU A 135 -6.86 -19.29 -11.79
N GLY A 136 -6.84 -18.27 -12.64
CA GLY A 136 -8.06 -17.64 -13.17
C GLY A 136 -8.79 -16.69 -12.22
N GLU A 137 -8.37 -16.53 -10.97
CA GLU A 137 -8.95 -15.51 -10.08
C GLU A 137 -8.57 -14.09 -10.52
N ARG A 138 -9.53 -13.17 -10.42
CA ARG A 138 -9.31 -11.75 -10.74
C ARG A 138 -8.81 -11.02 -9.49
N VAL A 139 -7.62 -10.44 -9.59
CA VAL A 139 -6.98 -9.70 -8.50
C VAL A 139 -6.83 -8.23 -8.90
N ILE A 140 -7.08 -7.33 -7.94
CA ILE A 140 -6.82 -5.89 -8.08
C ILE A 140 -5.68 -5.54 -7.14
N LEU A 141 -4.61 -4.94 -7.68
CA LEU A 141 -3.49 -4.41 -6.91
C LEU A 141 -3.64 -2.90 -6.78
N LEU A 142 -3.65 -2.41 -5.55
CA LEU A 142 -3.79 -0.97 -5.28
C LEU A 142 -2.41 -0.30 -5.27
N ILE A 143 -2.20 0.61 -6.22
CA ILE A 143 -0.99 1.42 -6.31
C ILE A 143 -1.30 2.81 -5.72
N THR A 144 -0.79 3.05 -4.51
CA THR A 144 -1.11 4.24 -3.71
C THR A 144 -0.26 5.45 -4.08
N ALA A 145 0.97 5.24 -4.57
CA ALA A 145 1.83 6.34 -5.02
C ALA A 145 2.82 5.93 -6.11
N SER A 146 3.32 6.95 -6.82
CA SER A 146 4.35 6.85 -7.85
C SER A 146 5.75 6.61 -7.26
N GLY A 147 6.59 5.91 -8.03
CA GLY A 147 7.98 5.62 -7.68
C GLY A 147 8.88 6.86 -7.60
N VAL A 148 8.43 8.01 -8.11
CA VAL A 148 9.15 9.29 -7.99
C VAL A 148 9.35 9.71 -6.52
N LYS A 149 8.55 9.18 -5.59
CA LYS A 149 8.76 9.38 -4.14
C LYS A 149 9.95 8.62 -3.57
N ASP A 150 10.34 7.50 -4.19
CA ASP A 150 11.30 6.52 -3.66
C ASP A 150 12.49 6.31 -4.63
N THR A 151 12.99 7.39 -5.25
CA THR A 151 14.08 7.29 -6.24
C THR A 151 15.38 6.77 -5.63
N ALA A 152 15.67 7.07 -4.36
CA ALA A 152 16.86 6.59 -3.67
C ALA A 152 16.85 5.06 -3.47
N VAL A 153 15.71 4.50 -3.06
CA VAL A 153 15.53 3.04 -2.97
C VAL A 153 15.69 2.43 -4.35
N THR A 154 15.04 3.02 -5.35
CA THR A 154 15.13 2.58 -6.75
C THR A 154 16.58 2.50 -7.23
N ALA A 155 17.34 3.57 -7.02
CA ALA A 155 18.75 3.63 -7.41
C ALA A 155 19.62 2.59 -6.69
N SER A 156 19.29 2.21 -5.44
CA SER A 156 20.09 1.28 -4.63
C SER A 156 20.14 -0.17 -5.15
N TYR A 157 19.15 -0.58 -5.95
CA TYR A 157 19.08 -1.93 -6.51
C TYR A 157 19.16 -1.95 -8.05
N LEU A 158 19.21 -0.79 -8.69
CA LEU A 158 19.53 -0.67 -10.10
C LEU A 158 21.05 -0.70 -10.29
N GLY A 159 21.49 -1.26 -11.41
CA GLY A 159 22.90 -1.21 -11.79
C GLY A 159 23.31 0.21 -12.19
N GLU A 160 24.63 0.44 -12.26
CA GLU A 160 25.17 1.69 -12.78
C GLU A 160 24.70 1.92 -14.22
N ILE A 161 24.37 3.17 -14.52
CA ILE A 161 24.06 3.58 -15.89
C ILE A 161 25.40 3.64 -16.64
N PRO A 162 25.59 2.86 -17.73
CA PRO A 162 26.84 2.86 -18.46
C PRO A 162 27.13 4.25 -19.04
N GLU A 163 28.32 4.78 -18.78
CA GLU A 163 28.81 5.97 -19.44
C GLU A 163 29.31 5.63 -20.85
N VAL A 164 28.94 6.47 -21.82
CA VAL A 164 29.33 6.34 -23.23
C VAL A 164 29.87 7.66 -23.73
N GLY A 165 30.90 7.61 -24.58
CA GLY A 165 31.42 8.81 -25.24
C GLY A 165 30.49 9.32 -26.34
N GLY A 166 30.88 10.43 -26.98
CA GLY A 166 30.06 11.14 -27.97
C GLY A 166 29.87 10.46 -29.33
N GLU A 167 30.31 9.21 -29.50
CA GLU A 167 30.29 8.49 -30.77
C GLU A 167 29.16 7.45 -30.83
N LEU A 168 28.37 7.48 -31.91
CA LEU A 168 27.24 6.55 -32.11
C LEU A 168 27.66 5.07 -32.06
N SER A 169 28.87 4.75 -32.52
CA SER A 169 29.41 3.38 -32.49
C SER A 169 29.56 2.85 -31.06
N GLN A 170 29.88 3.73 -30.10
CA GLN A 170 30.02 3.38 -28.68
C GLN A 170 28.64 3.17 -28.03
N VAL A 171 27.67 4.03 -28.37
CA VAL A 171 26.27 3.88 -27.93
C VAL A 171 25.68 2.55 -28.43
N ALA A 172 25.86 2.23 -29.73
CA ALA A 172 25.38 1.00 -30.32
C ALA A 172 26.01 -0.25 -29.69
N LYS A 173 27.28 -0.17 -29.29
CA LYS A 173 27.97 -1.24 -28.55
C LYS A 173 27.34 -1.45 -27.17
N VAL A 174 27.13 -0.40 -26.39
CA VAL A 174 26.52 -0.51 -25.05
C VAL A 174 25.08 -1.02 -25.10
N LEU A 175 24.27 -0.54 -26.05
CA LEU A 175 22.91 -1.03 -26.24
C LEU A 175 22.89 -2.55 -26.48
N ARG A 176 23.84 -3.07 -27.26
CA ARG A 176 23.95 -4.51 -27.53
C ARG A 176 24.47 -5.27 -26.30
N ASP A 177 25.58 -4.84 -25.73
CA ASP A 177 26.32 -5.59 -24.72
C ASP A 177 25.61 -5.57 -23.36
N VAL A 178 24.95 -4.47 -23.01
CA VAL A 178 24.30 -4.27 -21.69
C VAL A 178 22.80 -4.51 -21.75
N TYR A 179 22.14 -4.00 -22.78
CA TYR A 179 20.68 -4.00 -22.86
C TYR A 179 20.13 -5.05 -23.83
N GLY A 180 20.99 -5.76 -24.59
CA GLY A 180 20.57 -6.73 -25.59
C GLY A 180 19.82 -6.10 -26.78
N VAL A 181 19.94 -4.79 -26.98
CA VAL A 181 19.28 -4.03 -28.04
C VAL A 181 20.25 -3.80 -29.19
N THR A 182 19.91 -4.28 -30.38
CA THR A 182 20.70 -4.01 -31.59
C THR A 182 20.10 -2.85 -32.34
N VAL A 183 20.92 -1.82 -32.61
CA VAL A 183 20.55 -0.68 -33.45
C VAL A 183 21.15 -0.92 -34.84
N GLY A 184 20.30 -0.94 -35.86
CA GLY A 184 20.69 -1.10 -37.27
C GLY A 184 21.12 0.20 -37.91
#